data_AF-A0A1E7PYD3-F1
#
_entry.id   AF-A0A1E7PYD3-F1
#
_cell.length_a   1.000
_cell.length_b   1.000
_cell.length_c   1.000
_cell.angle_alpha   90.00
_cell.angle_beta   90.00
_cell.angle_gamma   90.00
#
_symmetry.space_group_name_H-M   'P 1'
#
loop_
_entity.id
_entity.type
_entity.pdbx_description
1 polymer ?
#
loop_
_entity_poly.entity_id
_entity_poly.type
_entity_poly.pdbx_seq_one_letter_code
_entity_poly.pdbx_strand_id
1 'polypeptide(L)'
;MAKPKKRRTKKHSNWARDQRLFSSSHLFTWEGLLSPADGYQYTTAQAFMRMGGWCPMGEDLARHLLNYPRNWMIGVRALCRTPGGAMWMESQTFDLPSHRLSDIDDAYHKLRADVLSAQRTDQVFDMGWIAQTWRGEKPRDDVELWHYYYAPPAIIAEVCSDERTIRSMAGPGYSVERYETWQQSNRDYLEERRKES
;
A
#
# COMPACT_ATOMS: atom_id res chain seq x y z
N MET A 1 43.89 -8.10 -43.39
CA MET A 1 42.65 -7.32 -43.16
C MET A 1 41.85 -7.96 -42.04
N ALA A 2 41.74 -7.31 -40.88
CA ALA A 2 41.01 -7.84 -39.73
C ALA A 2 39.49 -7.67 -39.94
N LYS A 3 38.73 -8.78 -39.83
CA LYS A 3 37.26 -8.73 -39.91
C LYS A 3 36.72 -7.90 -38.73
N PRO A 4 35.77 -6.97 -38.96
CA PRO A 4 35.19 -6.18 -37.87
C PRO A 4 34.45 -7.11 -36.90
N LYS A 5 34.80 -7.03 -35.60
CA LYS A 5 34.09 -7.75 -34.53
C LYS A 5 32.62 -7.33 -34.57
N LYS A 6 31.71 -8.27 -34.90
CA LYS A 6 30.27 -8.04 -34.84
C LYS A 6 29.92 -7.51 -33.44
N ARG A 7 29.35 -6.30 -33.38
CA ARG A 7 28.79 -5.71 -32.14
C ARG A 7 27.77 -6.71 -31.59
N ARG A 8 28.13 -7.40 -30.52
CA ARG A 8 27.25 -8.33 -29.81
C ARG A 8 26.11 -7.48 -29.21
N THR A 9 24.94 -7.51 -29.84
CA THR A 9 23.75 -6.80 -29.35
C THR A 9 23.46 -7.30 -27.93
N LYS A 10 23.37 -6.38 -26.96
CA LYS A 10 23.03 -6.72 -25.57
C LYS A 10 21.72 -7.51 -25.59
N LYS A 11 21.77 -8.79 -25.23
CA LYS A 11 20.56 -9.60 -25.03
C LYS A 11 19.75 -8.86 -23.97
N HIS A 12 18.56 -8.40 -24.32
CA HIS A 12 17.69 -7.75 -23.34
C HIS A 12 17.38 -8.79 -22.25
N SER A 13 17.86 -8.55 -21.04
CA SER A 13 17.56 -9.43 -19.91
C SER A 13 16.06 -9.37 -19.61
N ASN A 14 15.42 -10.53 -19.53
CA ASN A 14 14.01 -10.63 -19.15
C ASN A 14 13.78 -10.02 -17.76
N TRP A 15 14.73 -10.21 -16.84
CA TRP A 15 14.75 -9.57 -15.53
C TRP A 15 14.70 -8.04 -15.61
N ALA A 16 15.53 -7.44 -16.48
CA ALA A 16 15.53 -5.99 -16.65
C ALA A 16 14.28 -5.46 -17.36
N ARG A 17 13.53 -6.31 -18.08
CA ARG A 17 12.22 -5.95 -18.65
C ARG A 17 11.14 -6.02 -17.59
N ASP A 18 11.13 -7.09 -16.79
CA ASP A 18 10.21 -7.26 -15.66
C ASP A 18 10.33 -6.09 -14.66
N GLN A 19 11.55 -5.78 -14.20
CA GLN A 19 11.77 -4.64 -13.31
C GLN A 19 11.29 -3.30 -13.90
N ARG A 20 11.30 -3.15 -15.24
CA ARG A 20 10.79 -1.94 -15.90
C ARG A 20 9.27 -1.91 -15.98
N LEU A 21 8.65 -3.07 -16.16
CA LEU A 21 7.19 -3.17 -16.22
C LEU A 21 6.59 -2.81 -14.86
N PHE A 22 7.19 -3.32 -13.79
CA PHE A 22 6.74 -3.12 -12.42
C PHE A 22 7.55 -2.07 -11.67
N SER A 23 8.12 -1.07 -12.35
CA SER A 23 8.95 -0.04 -11.70
C SER A 23 8.14 0.99 -10.92
N SER A 24 6.83 1.05 -11.13
CA SER A 24 5.90 1.94 -10.44
C SER A 24 4.55 1.23 -10.35
N SER A 25 4.43 0.37 -9.35
CA SER A 25 3.24 -0.43 -9.11
C SER A 25 2.82 -0.25 -7.66
N HIS A 26 1.52 -0.11 -7.44
CA HIS A 26 0.90 -0.06 -6.13
C HIS A 26 0.25 -1.39 -5.83
N LEU A 27 0.39 -1.80 -4.59
CA LEU A 27 -0.35 -2.90 -4.01
C LEU A 27 -0.89 -2.42 -2.67
N PHE A 28 -2.19 -2.55 -2.42
CA PHE A 28 -2.75 -2.07 -1.17
C PHE A 28 -3.95 -2.89 -0.75
N THR A 29 -4.24 -2.86 0.54
CA THR A 29 -5.45 -3.43 1.11
C THR A 29 -5.84 -2.69 2.38
N TRP A 30 -7.08 -2.93 2.80
CA TRP A 30 -7.72 -2.38 3.98
C TRP A 30 -8.47 -3.54 4.63
N GLU A 31 -8.26 -3.78 5.92
CA GLU A 31 -8.79 -4.91 6.67
C GLU A 31 -10.32 -4.92 6.71
N GLY A 32 -10.93 -3.74 6.83
CA GLY A 32 -12.37 -3.53 6.82
C GLY A 32 -13.00 -3.51 5.42
N LEU A 33 -12.23 -3.70 4.35
CA LEU A 33 -12.76 -3.80 2.98
C LEU A 33 -12.77 -5.25 2.50
N LEU A 34 -13.98 -5.80 2.43
CA LEU A 34 -14.23 -7.09 1.81
C LEU A 34 -14.69 -6.91 0.36
N SER A 35 -14.29 -7.84 -0.49
CA SER A 35 -14.76 -7.95 -1.85
C SER A 35 -16.26 -8.27 -1.85
N PRO A 36 -17.09 -7.50 -2.58
CA PRO A 36 -18.54 -7.74 -2.64
C PRO A 36 -18.94 -9.09 -3.26
N ALA A 37 -18.03 -9.73 -4.03
CA ALA A 37 -18.33 -10.94 -4.76
C ALA A 37 -18.17 -12.22 -3.92
N ASP A 38 -17.19 -12.24 -3.02
CA ASP A 38 -16.75 -13.45 -2.31
C ASP A 38 -16.47 -13.23 -0.82
N GLY A 39 -16.54 -11.99 -0.33
CA GLY A 39 -16.38 -11.66 1.09
C GLY A 39 -14.93 -11.74 1.59
N TYR A 40 -13.94 -11.94 0.71
CA TYR A 40 -12.53 -11.96 1.09
C TYR A 40 -11.91 -10.55 1.07
N GLN A 41 -10.85 -10.34 1.84
CA GLN A 41 -10.12 -9.07 1.82
C GLN A 41 -9.61 -8.74 0.42
N TYR A 42 -9.91 -7.52 -0.03
CA TYR A 42 -9.57 -7.08 -1.38
C TYR A 42 -8.15 -6.50 -1.40
N THR A 43 -7.19 -7.27 -1.91
CA THR A 43 -5.86 -6.72 -2.25
C THR A 43 -5.89 -6.19 -3.68
N THR A 44 -5.66 -4.89 -3.84
CA THR A 44 -5.67 -4.23 -5.14
C THR A 44 -4.25 -4.03 -5.63
N ALA A 45 -3.96 -4.48 -6.86
CA ALA A 45 -2.72 -4.20 -7.56
C ALA A 45 -2.97 -3.22 -8.71
N GLN A 46 -2.15 -2.18 -8.84
CA GLN A 46 -2.24 -1.19 -9.92
C GLN A 46 -0.87 -0.86 -10.49
N ALA A 47 -0.81 -0.61 -11.79
CA ALA A 47 0.40 -0.14 -12.47
C ALA A 47 0.20 1.31 -12.92
N PHE A 48 1.24 2.13 -12.77
CA PHE A 48 1.22 3.46 -13.38
C PHE A 48 1.53 3.35 -14.88
N MET A 49 0.54 3.67 -15.70
CA MET A 49 0.66 3.64 -17.15
C MET A 49 1.36 4.90 -17.67
N ARG A 50 2.15 4.75 -18.73
CA ARG A 50 2.88 5.86 -19.39
C ARG A 50 1.95 6.98 -19.88
N MET A 51 0.68 6.67 -20.14
CA MET A 51 -0.34 7.64 -20.57
C MET A 51 -0.92 8.49 -19.41
N GLY A 52 -0.40 8.35 -18.19
CA GLY A 52 -0.71 9.23 -17.07
C GLY A 52 -1.91 8.78 -16.25
N GLY A 53 -1.85 7.57 -15.70
CA GLY A 53 -2.90 7.09 -14.81
C GLY A 53 -2.58 5.73 -14.19
N TRP A 54 -3.22 5.47 -13.06
CA TRP A 54 -3.20 4.16 -12.42
C TRP A 54 -4.22 3.25 -13.09
N CYS A 55 -3.80 2.04 -13.43
CA CYS A 55 -4.64 1.03 -14.05
C CYS A 55 -4.63 -0.23 -13.20
N PRO A 56 -5.80 -0.80 -12.86
CA PRO A 56 -5.88 -2.09 -12.19
C PRO A 56 -5.12 -3.16 -12.97
N MET A 57 -4.30 -3.94 -12.26
CA MET A 57 -3.66 -5.11 -12.84
C MET A 57 -4.65 -6.28 -12.84
N GLY A 58 -4.63 -7.07 -13.92
CA GLY A 58 -5.25 -8.38 -13.90
C GLY A 58 -4.54 -9.32 -12.92
N GLU A 59 -5.25 -10.35 -12.46
CA GLU A 59 -4.76 -11.28 -11.43
C GLU A 59 -3.40 -11.89 -11.76
N ASP A 60 -3.18 -12.31 -13.01
CA ASP A 60 -1.90 -12.89 -13.46
C ASP A 60 -0.72 -11.93 -13.29
N LEU A 61 -0.92 -10.64 -13.61
CA LEU A 61 0.11 -9.61 -13.46
C LEU A 61 0.36 -9.27 -12.00
N ALA A 62 -0.69 -9.21 -11.17
CA ALA A 62 -0.57 -9.02 -9.74
C ALA A 62 0.20 -10.18 -9.08
N ARG A 63 -0.09 -11.42 -9.49
CA ARG A 63 0.65 -12.60 -9.02
C ARG A 63 2.11 -12.57 -9.47
N HIS A 64 2.37 -12.15 -10.71
CA HIS A 64 3.73 -11.96 -11.21
C HIS A 64 4.50 -10.87 -10.48
N LEU A 65 3.83 -9.78 -10.09
CA LEU A 65 4.40 -8.71 -9.28
C LEU A 65 4.94 -9.27 -7.94
N LEU A 66 4.19 -10.19 -7.30
CA LEU A 66 4.53 -10.77 -5.99
C LEU A 66 5.64 -11.83 -6.03
N ASN A 67 5.79 -12.56 -7.13
CA ASN A 67 6.67 -13.73 -7.20
C ASN A 67 8.18 -13.44 -7.22
N TYR A 68 8.58 -12.18 -7.45
CA TYR A 68 9.98 -11.80 -7.63
C TYR A 68 10.43 -10.76 -6.62
N PRO A 69 11.72 -10.79 -6.20
CA PRO A 69 12.29 -9.72 -5.38
C PRO A 69 12.22 -8.36 -6.07
N ARG A 70 11.74 -7.35 -5.34
CA ARG A 70 11.67 -5.96 -5.81
C ARG A 70 12.11 -5.02 -4.71
N ASN A 71 12.25 -3.76 -5.07
CA ASN A 71 12.42 -2.71 -4.10
C ASN A 71 11.03 -2.17 -3.75
N TRP A 72 10.67 -2.20 -2.47
CA TRP A 72 9.33 -1.89 -1.96
C TRP A 72 9.35 -0.77 -0.93
N MET A 73 8.53 0.26 -1.14
CA MET A 73 8.21 1.25 -0.12
C MET A 73 6.92 0.74 0.50
N ILE A 74 6.88 0.56 1.81
CA ILE A 74 5.72 -0.02 2.48
C ILE A 74 5.27 0.92 3.58
N GLY A 75 3.96 1.14 3.65
CA GLY A 75 3.31 1.96 4.65
C GLY A 75 2.20 1.15 5.29
N VAL A 76 2.30 0.94 6.60
CA VAL A 76 1.20 0.42 7.43
C VAL A 76 0.43 1.61 7.98
N ARG A 77 -0.90 1.57 7.88
CA ARG A 77 -1.77 2.75 8.04
C ARG A 77 -2.97 2.39 8.89
N ALA A 78 -3.23 3.15 9.94
CA ALA A 78 -4.48 3.11 10.69
C ALA A 78 -5.27 4.39 10.38
N LEU A 79 -6.51 4.22 9.94
CA LEU A 79 -7.44 5.32 9.77
C LEU A 79 -8.17 5.55 11.09
N CYS A 80 -8.04 6.78 11.58
CA CYS A 80 -8.52 7.15 12.89
C CYS A 80 -9.61 8.22 12.77
N ARG A 81 -10.54 8.21 13.72
CA ARG A 81 -11.64 9.17 13.80
C ARG A 81 -12.00 9.46 15.25
N THR A 82 -12.21 10.74 15.55
CA THR A 82 -12.74 11.17 16.86
C THR A 82 -14.28 11.03 16.89
N PRO A 83 -14.91 10.96 18.08
CA PRO A 83 -16.37 11.04 18.19
C PRO A 83 -16.97 12.32 17.56
N GLY A 84 -16.21 13.43 17.55
CA GLY A 84 -16.59 14.68 16.91
C GLY A 84 -16.45 14.69 15.38
N GLY A 85 -15.90 13.62 14.80
CA GLY A 85 -15.83 13.42 13.35
C GLY A 85 -14.52 13.81 12.68
N ALA A 86 -13.56 14.41 13.40
CA ALA A 86 -12.22 14.67 12.86
C ALA A 86 -11.53 13.34 12.53
N MET A 87 -10.87 13.27 11.37
CA MET A 87 -10.21 12.06 10.85
C MET A 87 -8.74 12.34 10.60
N TRP A 88 -7.87 11.39 10.91
CA TRP A 88 -6.44 11.44 10.62
C TRP A 88 -5.95 10.04 10.27
N MET A 89 -4.70 9.93 9.81
CA MET A 89 -4.05 8.65 9.58
C MET A 89 -2.79 8.56 10.42
N GLU A 90 -2.71 7.54 11.26
CA GLU A 90 -1.46 7.12 11.88
C GLU A 90 -0.77 6.15 10.92
N SER A 91 0.54 6.28 10.72
CA SER A 91 1.24 5.39 9.81
C SER A 91 2.71 5.19 10.16
N GLN A 92 3.24 4.06 9.72
CA GLN A 92 4.67 3.79 9.73
C GLN A 92 5.10 3.35 8.34
N THR A 93 6.19 3.94 7.87
CA THR A 93 6.79 3.63 6.56
C THR A 93 8.17 3.02 6.71
N PHE A 94 8.51 2.14 5.77
CA PHE A 94 9.83 1.53 5.69
C PHE A 94 10.12 1.07 4.26
N ASP A 95 11.41 0.87 3.98
CA ASP A 95 11.90 0.49 2.66
C ASP A 95 12.50 -0.92 2.71
N LEU A 96 12.23 -1.71 1.68
CA LEU A 96 12.78 -3.05 1.51
C LEU A 96 13.37 -3.22 0.12
N PRO A 97 14.69 -3.03 -0.05
CA PRO A 97 15.35 -3.25 -1.33
C PRO A 97 15.54 -4.75 -1.60
N SER A 98 15.21 -5.22 -2.81
CA SER A 98 15.39 -6.62 -3.27
C SER A 98 14.78 -7.72 -2.38
N HIS A 99 13.55 -7.53 -1.90
CA HIS A 99 12.81 -8.56 -1.15
C HIS A 99 11.51 -8.97 -1.85
N ARG A 100 11.03 -10.19 -1.57
CA ARG A 100 9.64 -10.56 -1.90
C ARG A 100 8.74 -10.07 -0.77
N LEU A 101 7.49 -9.77 -1.12
CA LEU A 101 6.51 -9.35 -0.13
C LEU A 101 6.08 -10.50 0.80
N SER A 102 6.28 -11.75 0.39
CA SER A 102 6.08 -12.91 1.26
C SER A 102 7.07 -12.98 2.41
N ASP A 103 8.23 -12.34 2.27
CA ASP A 103 9.35 -12.49 3.21
C ASP A 103 9.22 -11.55 4.42
N ILE A 104 8.16 -10.76 4.50
CA ILE A 104 8.03 -9.60 5.42
C ILE A 104 6.78 -9.65 6.30
N ASP A 105 6.11 -10.81 6.35
CA ASP A 105 4.87 -11.01 7.12
C ASP A 105 5.05 -10.65 8.61
N ASP A 106 6.13 -11.16 9.22
CA ASP A 106 6.49 -10.84 10.61
C ASP A 106 6.74 -9.34 10.82
N ALA A 107 7.37 -8.68 9.86
CA ALA A 107 7.65 -7.25 9.92
C ALA A 107 6.37 -6.42 9.83
N TYR A 108 5.43 -6.84 8.98
CA TYR A 108 4.10 -6.24 8.90
C TYR A 108 3.36 -6.34 10.25
N HIS A 109 3.31 -7.52 10.87
CA HIS A 109 2.64 -7.70 12.15
C HIS A 109 3.22 -6.83 13.26
N LYS A 110 4.54 -6.67 13.29
CA LYS A 110 5.21 -5.78 14.24
C LYS A 110 4.84 -4.31 14.02
N LEU A 111 4.96 -3.81 12.80
CA LEU A 111 4.62 -2.42 12.47
C LEU A 111 3.15 -2.12 12.69
N ARG A 112 2.30 -3.12 12.42
CA ARG A 112 0.88 -3.08 12.75
C ARG A 112 0.65 -2.87 14.24
N ALA A 113 1.32 -3.65 15.10
CA ALA A 113 1.23 -3.48 16.54
C ALA A 113 1.74 -2.09 16.98
N ASP A 114 2.84 -1.62 16.40
CA ASP A 114 3.41 -0.32 16.74
C ASP A 114 2.46 0.83 16.38
N VAL A 115 1.88 0.84 15.17
CA VAL A 115 0.86 1.82 14.73
C VAL A 115 -0.37 1.79 15.65
N LEU A 116 -0.87 0.60 16.00
CA LEU A 116 -2.02 0.47 16.88
C LEU A 116 -1.71 0.90 18.33
N SER A 117 -0.48 0.71 18.79
CA SER A 117 -0.06 1.10 20.14
C SER A 117 0.00 2.62 20.31
N ALA A 118 0.24 3.36 19.21
CA ALA A 118 0.29 4.82 19.19
C ALA A 118 -1.11 5.47 19.31
N GLN A 119 -2.17 4.71 19.10
CA GLN A 119 -3.54 5.23 19.02
C GLN A 119 -4.45 4.57 20.06
N ARG A 120 -5.49 5.29 20.46
CA ARG A 120 -6.56 4.64 21.22
C ARG A 120 -7.34 3.74 20.28
N THR A 121 -7.55 2.51 20.70
CA THR A 121 -8.16 1.48 19.87
C THR A 121 -9.60 1.81 19.45
N ASP A 122 -10.33 2.60 20.25
CA ASP A 122 -11.69 3.06 19.95
C ASP A 122 -11.75 4.17 18.88
N GLN A 123 -10.61 4.78 18.55
CA GLN A 123 -10.51 5.79 17.50
C GLN A 123 -10.17 5.17 16.14
N VAL A 124 -9.63 3.95 16.11
CA VAL A 124 -9.29 3.26 14.87
C VAL A 124 -10.58 2.68 14.27
N PHE A 125 -10.87 3.04 13.02
CA PHE A 125 -12.02 2.49 12.30
C PHE A 125 -11.65 1.59 11.14
N ASP A 126 -10.41 1.67 10.67
CA ASP A 126 -9.85 0.66 9.79
C ASP A 126 -8.32 0.68 9.83
N MET A 127 -7.73 -0.39 9.34
CA MET A 127 -6.29 -0.55 9.19
C MET A 127 -5.95 -1.19 7.86
N GLY A 128 -4.77 -0.91 7.33
CA GLY A 128 -4.35 -1.49 6.07
C GLY A 128 -2.89 -1.20 5.79
N TRP A 129 -2.48 -1.55 4.58
CA TRP A 129 -1.14 -1.25 4.10
C TRP A 129 -1.15 -0.88 2.63
N ILE A 130 -0.08 -0.21 2.21
CA ILE A 130 0.22 0.10 0.83
C ILE A 130 1.69 -0.19 0.59
N ALA A 131 1.98 -0.81 -0.55
CA ALA A 131 3.32 -1.04 -1.04
C ALA A 131 3.46 -0.44 -2.42
N GLN A 132 4.57 0.26 -2.65
CA GLN A 132 4.94 0.80 -3.94
C GLN A 132 6.29 0.26 -4.39
N THR A 133 6.37 -0.23 -5.62
CA THR A 133 7.66 -0.58 -6.21
C THR A 133 8.41 0.64 -6.73
N TRP A 134 9.73 0.58 -6.72
CA TRP A 134 10.59 1.50 -7.47
C TRP A 134 11.72 0.78 -8.21
N ARG A 135 12.35 1.50 -9.16
CA ARG A 135 13.50 1.01 -9.92
C ARG A 135 14.63 2.04 -9.96
N GLY A 136 15.82 1.62 -9.55
CA GLY A 136 16.98 2.49 -9.52
C GLY A 136 16.94 3.35 -8.27
N GLU A 137 16.69 4.65 -8.44
CA GLU A 137 16.58 5.60 -7.33
C GLU A 137 15.16 5.57 -6.75
N LYS A 138 15.06 5.66 -5.41
CA LYS A 138 13.78 5.81 -4.73
C LYS A 138 13.14 7.14 -5.18
N PRO A 139 11.84 7.19 -5.51
CA PRO A 139 11.17 8.44 -5.83
C PRO A 139 11.37 9.45 -4.69
N ARG A 140 11.67 10.70 -5.04
CA ARG A 140 11.62 11.79 -4.06
C ARG A 140 10.15 12.11 -3.80
N ASP A 141 9.74 11.93 -2.56
CA ASP A 141 8.40 12.25 -2.09
C ASP A 141 8.54 12.86 -0.70
N ASP A 142 8.86 14.14 -0.67
CA ASP A 142 9.26 14.86 0.55
C ASP A 142 8.14 14.94 1.59
N VAL A 143 6.89 14.74 1.16
CA VAL A 143 5.69 14.71 2.02
C VAL A 143 5.10 13.30 2.14
N GLU A 144 5.77 12.29 1.57
CA GLU A 144 5.32 10.89 1.50
C GLU A 144 3.89 10.71 0.99
N LEU A 145 3.48 11.56 0.03
CA LEU A 145 2.13 11.60 -0.53
C LEU A 145 1.68 10.22 -1.04
N TRP A 146 2.61 9.39 -1.51
CA TRP A 146 2.34 8.05 -1.99
C TRP A 146 1.60 7.18 -0.96
N HIS A 147 1.90 7.28 0.34
CA HIS A 147 1.26 6.41 1.34
C HIS A 147 -0.19 6.85 1.66
N TYR A 148 -0.56 8.08 1.29
CA TYR A 148 -1.91 8.63 1.40
C TYR A 148 -2.84 8.18 0.26
N TYR A 149 -2.32 7.48 -0.76
CA TYR A 149 -3.17 6.90 -1.79
C TYR A 149 -4.21 5.96 -1.17
N TYR A 150 -5.46 6.13 -1.59
CA TYR A 150 -6.65 5.44 -1.09
C TYR A 150 -6.99 5.73 0.38
N ALA A 151 -6.49 6.84 0.93
CA ALA A 151 -7.00 7.40 2.17
C ALA A 151 -8.28 8.24 1.91
N PRO A 152 -9.12 8.47 2.93
CA PRO A 152 -10.23 9.42 2.84
C PRO A 152 -9.78 10.81 2.37
N PRO A 153 -10.56 11.52 1.53
CA PRO A 153 -10.22 12.85 1.03
C PRO A 153 -9.84 13.86 2.12
N ALA A 154 -10.53 13.80 3.27
CA ALA A 154 -10.30 14.68 4.40
C ALA A 154 -8.89 14.51 5.01
N ILE A 155 -8.35 13.29 4.99
CA ILE A 155 -7.00 13.00 5.50
C ILE A 155 -5.95 13.48 4.50
N ILE A 156 -6.18 13.27 3.20
CA ILE A 156 -5.25 13.73 2.15
C ILE A 156 -5.17 15.27 2.15
N ALA A 157 -6.28 15.95 2.45
CA ALA A 157 -6.35 17.40 2.55
C ALA A 157 -5.48 18.01 3.65
N GLU A 158 -5.02 17.21 4.63
CA GLU A 158 -4.10 17.68 5.67
C GLU A 158 -2.67 17.90 5.13
N VAL A 159 -2.31 17.22 4.05
CA VAL A 159 -0.95 17.22 3.46
C VAL A 159 -0.89 17.72 2.02
N CYS A 160 -2.04 17.82 1.34
CA CYS A 160 -2.14 18.26 -0.06
C CYS A 160 -3.32 19.22 -0.23
N SER A 161 -3.08 20.39 -0.85
CA SER A 161 -4.11 21.39 -1.12
C SER A 161 -4.68 21.33 -2.55
N ASP A 162 -4.13 20.50 -3.44
CA ASP A 162 -4.64 20.35 -4.80
C ASP A 162 -5.86 19.40 -4.84
N GLU A 163 -7.06 19.97 -5.02
CA GLU A 163 -8.30 19.21 -5.07
C GLU A 163 -8.30 18.10 -6.13
N ARG A 164 -7.64 18.32 -7.27
CA ARG A 164 -7.60 17.30 -8.33
C ARG A 164 -6.81 16.08 -7.86
N THR A 165 -5.65 16.31 -7.25
CA THR A 165 -4.81 15.27 -6.67
C THR A 165 -5.56 14.54 -5.55
N ILE A 166 -6.16 15.27 -4.59
CA ILE A 166 -6.97 14.69 -3.51
C ILE A 166 -8.05 13.76 -4.07
N ARG A 167 -8.85 14.22 -5.04
CA ARG A 167 -9.92 13.40 -5.65
C ARG A 167 -9.38 12.18 -6.37
N SER A 168 -8.24 12.29 -7.03
CA SER A 168 -7.61 11.17 -7.76
C SER A 168 -7.01 10.11 -6.85
N MET A 169 -6.63 10.50 -5.63
CA MET A 169 -6.02 9.65 -4.63
C MET A 169 -7.02 9.10 -3.62
N ALA A 170 -8.21 9.68 -3.54
CA ALA A 170 -9.22 9.34 -2.56
C ALA A 170 -9.58 7.85 -2.58
N GLY A 171 -9.63 7.26 -1.39
CA GLY A 171 -10.19 5.93 -1.16
C GLY A 171 -11.57 5.98 -0.51
N PRO A 172 -12.11 4.81 -0.15
CA PRO A 172 -13.38 4.73 0.57
C PRO A 172 -13.22 5.42 1.93
N GLY A 173 -14.16 6.32 2.25
CA GLY A 173 -14.20 7.02 3.53
C GLY A 173 -14.60 6.10 4.70
N TYR A 174 -15.05 6.72 5.79
CA TYR A 174 -15.69 5.99 6.89
C TYR A 174 -17.03 5.38 6.45
N SER A 175 -17.30 4.13 6.83
CA SER A 175 -18.63 3.52 6.83
C SER A 175 -18.80 2.67 8.09
N VAL A 176 -20.04 2.50 8.54
CA VAL A 176 -20.36 1.68 9.73
C VAL A 176 -19.99 0.22 9.48
N GLU A 177 -20.32 -0.31 8.31
CA GLU A 177 -20.00 -1.68 7.89
C GLU A 177 -18.49 -1.97 7.94
N ARG A 178 -17.66 -1.03 7.46
CA ARG A 178 -16.20 -1.15 7.49
C ARG A 178 -15.68 -1.17 8.92
N TYR A 179 -16.20 -0.29 9.76
CA TYR A 179 -15.87 -0.27 11.19
C TYR A 179 -16.24 -1.59 11.87
N GLU A 180 -17.45 -2.10 11.65
CA GLU A 180 -17.91 -3.37 12.22
C GLU A 180 -17.05 -4.55 11.73
N THR A 181 -16.69 -4.57 10.44
CA THR A 181 -15.80 -5.57 9.86
C THR A 181 -14.42 -5.54 10.51
N TRP A 182 -13.87 -4.34 10.72
CA TRP A 182 -12.59 -4.17 11.40
C TRP A 182 -12.65 -4.68 12.85
N GLN A 183 -13.70 -4.31 13.59
CA GLN A 183 -13.91 -4.77 14.97
C GLN A 183 -14.01 -6.29 15.05
N GLN A 184 -14.76 -6.90 14.12
CA GLN A 184 -14.97 -8.34 14.06
C GLN A 184 -13.69 -9.10 13.70
N SER A 185 -12.92 -8.60 12.72
CA SER A 185 -11.67 -9.23 12.27
C SER A 185 -10.56 -9.13 13.32
N ASN A 186 -10.65 -8.15 14.21
CA ASN A 186 -9.62 -7.86 15.21
C ASN A 186 -10.05 -8.15 16.64
N ARG A 187 -11.19 -8.80 16.84
CA ARG A 187 -11.80 -9.04 18.15
C ARG A 187 -10.80 -9.59 19.18
N ASP A 188 -10.01 -10.59 18.82
CA ASP A 188 -9.09 -11.24 19.77
C ASP A 188 -8.03 -10.26 20.28
N TYR A 189 -7.44 -9.47 19.37
CA TYR A 189 -6.52 -8.38 19.71
C TYR A 189 -7.18 -7.31 20.58
N LEU A 190 -8.42 -6.94 20.27
CA LEU A 190 -9.18 -5.96 21.05
C LEU A 190 -9.48 -6.47 22.46
N GLU A 191 -9.78 -7.76 22.61
CA GLU A 191 -10.04 -8.41 23.90
C GLU A 191 -8.78 -8.50 24.76
N GLU A 192 -7.63 -8.80 24.17
CA GLU A 192 -6.34 -8.79 24.88
C GLU A 192 -6.01 -7.41 25.43
N ARG A 193 -6.13 -6.36 24.61
CA ARG A 193 -5.87 -4.98 25.03
C ARG A 193 -6.80 -4.49 26.13
N ARG A 194 -8.06 -4.95 26.13
CA ARG A 194 -9.01 -4.65 27.21
C ARG A 194 -8.63 -5.28 28.55
N LYS A 195 -7.91 -6.42 28.54
CA LYS A 195 -7.43 -7.07 29.76
C LYS A 195 -6.18 -6.39 30.33
N GLU A 196 -5.44 -5.67 29.49
CA GLU A 196 -4.22 -4.92 29.85
C GLU A 196 -4.49 -3.48 30.35
N SER A 197 -5.70 -2.96 30.15
CA SER A 197 -6.13 -1.61 30.55
C SER A 197 -6.87 -1.62 31.89
#